data_AF-A0A942HUA4-F1
#
_entry.id   AF-A0A942HUA4-F1
#
_cell.length_a   1.000
_cell.length_b   1.000
_cell.length_c   1.000
_cell.angle_alpha   90.00
_cell.angle_beta   90.00
_cell.angle_gamma   90.00
#
_symmetry.space_group_name_H-M   'P 1'
#
loop_
_entity.id
_entity.type
_entity.pdbx_description
1 polymer ?
#
loop_
_entity_poly.entity_id
_entity_poly.type
_entity_poly.pdbx_seq_one_letter_code
_entity_poly.pdbx_strand_id
1 'polypeptide(L)'
;MFFLAHIPALADAISPAITGDGKQYSKDRANTAYFGTGISGRLTEASTLRFEGEQETAAENYDLAIKKLQKAVQLDPADPTGHILLARALSTKVRKSPKPDEKQIAQAIEEWKLIWHHDADLLEQVEGKRETRSLQKFAKAVAKYNLDHPEKSQVAAKESPNKL
;
A
#
# COMPACT_ATOMS: atom_id res chain seq x y z
N MET A 1 27.36 41.17 -24.14
CA MET A 1 26.80 40.88 -22.80
C MET A 1 26.07 39.55 -22.91
N PHE A 2 26.71 38.44 -22.54
CA PHE A 2 26.07 37.12 -22.52
C PHE A 2 25.49 36.91 -21.12
N PHE A 3 24.17 36.81 -21.01
CA PHE A 3 23.52 36.32 -19.80
C PHE A 3 23.75 34.81 -19.73
N LEU A 4 24.65 34.38 -18.83
CA LEU A 4 24.67 33.00 -18.36
C LEU A 4 23.35 32.76 -17.63
N ALA A 5 22.50 31.91 -18.21
CA ALA A 5 21.35 31.37 -17.52
C ALA A 5 21.86 30.69 -16.24
N HIS A 6 21.45 31.21 -15.08
CA HIS A 6 21.61 30.54 -13.81
C HIS A 6 20.79 29.24 -13.90
N ILE A 7 21.45 28.12 -14.20
CA ILE A 7 20.87 26.81 -13.97
C ILE A 7 20.84 26.67 -12.45
N PRO A 8 19.66 26.64 -11.80
CA PRO A 8 19.63 26.35 -10.37
C PRO A 8 20.27 24.97 -10.19
N ALA A 9 21.33 24.91 -9.39
CA ALA A 9 21.97 23.66 -9.03
C ALA A 9 20.89 22.76 -8.40
N LEU A 10 20.60 21.63 -9.04
CA LEU A 10 19.81 20.51 -8.50
C LEU A 10 20.63 19.79 -7.41
N ALA A 11 21.19 20.55 -6.47
CA ALA A 11 22.14 20.06 -5.48
C ALA A 11 21.50 19.68 -4.14
N ASP A 12 20.20 19.84 -3.95
CA ASP A 12 19.50 19.50 -2.70
C ASP A 12 18.03 19.11 -2.93
N ALA A 13 17.74 18.34 -3.99
CA ALA A 13 16.53 17.54 -3.95
C ALA A 13 16.77 16.38 -2.98
N ILE A 14 16.73 16.67 -1.67
CA ILE A 14 16.43 15.67 -0.65
C ILE A 14 15.20 14.95 -1.18
N SER A 15 15.32 13.65 -1.43
CA SER A 15 14.30 12.87 -2.10
C SER A 15 12.91 13.21 -1.58
N PRO A 16 11.89 13.35 -2.44
CA PRO A 16 10.54 13.57 -1.95
C PRO A 16 10.21 12.36 -1.06
N ALA A 17 10.04 12.62 0.25
CA ALA A 17 9.51 11.63 1.18
C ALA A 17 8.25 11.01 0.56
N ILE A 18 7.87 9.78 0.94
CA ILE A 18 6.51 9.30 0.66
C ILE A 18 5.56 10.23 1.41
N THR A 19 5.23 11.35 0.79
CA THR A 19 4.27 12.30 1.28
C THR A 19 2.95 11.61 1.05
N GLY A 20 2.39 10.97 2.07
CA GLY A 20 1.03 10.47 1.97
C GLY A 20 0.16 11.60 1.41
N ASP A 21 -0.45 11.38 0.25
CA ASP A 21 -1.10 12.40 -0.61
C ASP A 21 -2.36 13.03 0.04
N GLY A 22 -2.40 13.13 1.37
CA GLY A 22 -3.62 13.24 2.17
C GLY A 22 -4.40 11.93 2.24
N LYS A 23 -3.89 10.82 1.69
CA LYS A 23 -4.54 9.51 1.72
C LYS A 23 -4.70 9.03 3.17
N GLN A 24 -5.95 8.88 3.61
CA GLN A 24 -6.26 8.29 4.90
C GLN A 24 -6.20 6.76 4.79
N TYR A 25 -5.18 6.15 5.41
CA TYR A 25 -5.02 4.70 5.46
C TYR A 25 -5.85 4.07 6.58
N SER A 26 -5.98 4.77 7.72
CA SER A 26 -6.75 4.29 8.86
C SER A 26 -7.52 5.42 9.56
N LYS A 27 -8.64 5.06 10.18
CA LYS A 27 -9.42 5.94 11.07
C LYS A 27 -9.07 5.73 12.54
N ASP A 28 -8.29 4.70 12.84
CA ASP A 28 -7.93 4.34 14.21
C ASP A 28 -6.98 5.40 14.78
N ARG A 29 -7.30 5.89 15.98
CA ARG A 29 -6.44 6.82 16.70
C ARG A 29 -5.18 6.12 17.21
N ALA A 30 -4.12 6.90 17.42
CA ALA A 30 -2.94 6.44 18.12
C ALA A 30 -3.31 5.96 19.53
N ASN A 31 -2.73 4.85 19.96
CA ASN A 31 -2.93 4.30 21.29
C ASN A 31 -2.02 5.02 22.30
N THR A 32 -2.41 6.25 22.64
CA THR A 32 -1.64 7.11 23.54
C THR A 32 -1.59 6.62 24.98
N ALA A 33 -2.51 5.75 25.38
CA ALA A 33 -2.52 5.14 26.70
C ALA A 33 -1.36 4.15 26.88
N TYR A 34 -1.00 3.41 25.83
CA TYR A 34 0.07 2.41 25.87
C TYR A 34 1.42 2.98 25.38
N PHE A 35 1.42 3.70 24.25
CA PHE A 35 2.66 4.20 23.64
C PHE A 35 3.03 5.63 24.07
N GLY A 36 2.17 6.29 24.85
CA GLY A 36 2.36 7.67 25.26
C GLY A 36 1.93 8.68 24.19
N THR A 37 2.10 9.96 24.51
CA THR A 37 1.69 11.08 23.64
C THR A 37 2.85 11.61 22.80
N GLY A 38 2.54 12.27 21.68
CA GLY A 38 3.54 12.94 20.84
C GLY A 38 4.11 12.05 19.74
N ILE A 39 5.17 12.53 19.07
CA ILE A 39 5.75 11.87 17.90
C ILE A 39 6.38 10.52 18.27
N SER A 40 7.16 10.47 19.36
CA SER A 40 7.85 9.24 19.78
C SER A 40 6.88 8.08 19.99
N GLY A 41 5.78 8.30 20.72
CA GLY A 41 4.76 7.27 20.94
C GLY A 41 4.11 6.77 19.63
N ARG A 42 3.82 7.69 18.70
CA ARG A 42 3.27 7.32 17.38
C ARG A 42 4.24 6.47 16.56
N LEU A 43 5.54 6.83 16.55
CA LEU A 43 6.56 6.09 15.79
C LEU A 43 6.84 4.71 16.41
N THR A 44 6.80 4.61 17.75
CA THR A 44 6.88 3.32 18.45
C THR A 44 5.67 2.45 18.11
N GLU A 45 4.46 3.01 18.17
CA GLU A 45 3.23 2.30 17.77
C GLU A 45 3.29 1.83 16.31
N ALA A 46 3.71 2.70 15.39
CA ALA A 46 3.87 2.36 13.98
C ALA A 46 4.84 1.18 13.79
N SER A 47 5.96 1.19 14.52
CA SER A 47 6.96 0.10 14.49
C SER A 47 6.40 -1.22 15.03
N THR A 48 5.66 -1.19 16.14
CA THR A 48 4.98 -2.37 16.68
C THR A 48 3.95 -2.93 15.69
N LEU A 49 3.13 -2.06 15.09
CA LEU A 49 2.13 -2.44 14.10
C LEU A 49 2.75 -3.04 12.82
N ARG A 50 3.93 -2.57 12.39
CA ARG A 50 4.68 -3.17 11.27
C ARG A 50 5.07 -4.61 11.58
N PHE A 51 5.68 -4.83 12.74
CA PHE A 51 6.09 -6.17 13.18
C PHE A 51 4.90 -7.12 13.30
N GLU A 52 3.82 -6.69 13.95
CA GLU A 52 2.60 -7.49 14.05
C GLU A 52 1.97 -7.74 12.69
N GLY A 53 1.91 -6.73 11.81
CA GLY A 53 1.36 -6.87 10.46
C GLY A 53 2.13 -7.87 9.60
N GLU A 54 3.46 -7.90 9.72
CA GLU A 54 4.31 -8.91 9.07
C GLU A 54 4.03 -10.31 9.61
N GLN A 55 3.92 -10.47 10.93
CA GLN A 55 3.56 -11.74 11.57
C GLN A 55 2.19 -12.26 11.09
N GLU A 56 1.19 -11.39 11.01
CA GLU A 56 -0.14 -11.75 10.48
C GLU A 56 -0.09 -12.12 8.99
N THR A 57 0.78 -11.46 8.21
CA THR A 57 1.00 -11.81 6.80
C THR A 57 1.58 -13.21 6.68
N ALA A 58 2.57 -13.55 7.51
CA ALA A 58 3.16 -14.88 7.59
C ALA A 58 2.16 -15.95 8.05
N ALA A 59 1.24 -15.59 8.95
CA ALA A 59 0.14 -16.44 9.41
C ALA A 59 -1.04 -16.53 8.42
N GLU A 60 -0.94 -15.90 7.24
CA GLU A 60 -1.98 -15.82 6.22
C GLU A 60 -3.26 -15.07 6.65
N ASN A 61 -3.22 -14.35 7.77
CA ASN A 61 -4.29 -13.50 8.27
C ASN A 61 -4.31 -12.12 7.57
N TYR A 62 -4.47 -12.14 6.25
CA TYR A 62 -4.23 -10.96 5.41
C TYR A 62 -5.08 -9.74 5.76
N ASP A 63 -6.34 -9.92 6.17
CA ASP A 63 -7.21 -8.80 6.57
C ASP A 63 -6.68 -8.07 7.80
N LEU A 64 -6.22 -8.84 8.80
CA LEU A 64 -5.67 -8.27 10.02
C LEU A 64 -4.30 -7.65 9.77
N ALA A 65 -3.47 -8.31 8.95
CA ALA A 65 -2.19 -7.76 8.49
C ALA A 65 -2.37 -6.39 7.83
N ILE A 66 -3.25 -6.31 6.83
CA ILE A 66 -3.54 -5.06 6.09
C ILE A 66 -4.04 -3.98 7.06
N LYS A 67 -4.95 -4.30 7.98
CA LYS A 67 -5.46 -3.33 8.97
C LYS A 67 -4.33 -2.75 9.83
N LYS A 68 -3.44 -3.60 10.36
CA LYS A 68 -2.31 -3.16 11.18
C LYS A 68 -1.35 -2.29 10.38
N LEU A 69 -0.99 -2.73 9.17
CA LEU A 69 -0.06 -2.03 8.29
C LEU A 69 -0.62 -0.69 7.78
N GLN A 70 -1.91 -0.62 7.48
CA GLN A 70 -2.59 0.64 7.18
C GLN A 70 -2.51 1.63 8.35
N LYS A 71 -2.69 1.16 9.59
CA LYS A 71 -2.52 2.02 10.76
C LYS A 71 -1.06 2.43 10.95
N ALA A 72 -0.11 1.54 10.71
CA ALA A 72 1.31 1.88 10.77
C ALA A 72 1.67 3.01 9.79
N VAL A 73 1.30 2.87 8.51
CA VAL A 73 1.48 3.90 7.47
C VAL A 73 0.73 5.18 7.81
N GLN A 74 -0.43 5.11 8.45
CA GLN A 74 -1.17 6.30 8.90
C GLN A 74 -0.41 7.09 9.97
N LEU A 75 0.31 6.40 10.86
CA LEU A 75 1.05 7.00 11.97
C LEU A 75 2.44 7.48 11.56
N ASP A 76 3.05 6.82 10.58
CA ASP A 76 4.35 7.15 10.00
C ASP A 76 4.33 6.97 8.47
N PRO A 77 3.78 7.95 7.72
CA PRO A 77 3.66 7.84 6.27
C PRO A 77 5.01 8.00 5.54
N ALA A 78 6.04 8.52 6.21
CA ALA A 78 7.34 8.74 5.58
C ALA A 78 8.23 7.48 5.61
N ASP A 79 7.89 6.46 6.40
CA ASP A 79 8.65 5.21 6.47
C ASP A 79 8.35 4.29 5.27
N PRO A 80 9.32 4.07 4.36
CA PRO A 80 9.11 3.19 3.21
C PRO A 80 8.81 1.74 3.63
N THR A 81 9.29 1.29 4.79
CA THR A 81 9.08 -0.07 5.26
C THR A 81 7.59 -0.36 5.47
N GLY A 82 6.84 0.59 6.03
CA GLY A 82 5.40 0.46 6.23
C GLY A 82 4.65 0.27 4.91
N HIS A 83 5.00 1.06 3.90
CA HIS A 83 4.45 0.96 2.55
C HIS A 83 4.81 -0.38 1.87
N ILE A 84 6.06 -0.84 1.99
CA ILE A 84 6.51 -2.13 1.43
C ILE A 84 5.75 -3.30 2.05
N LEU A 85 5.65 -3.35 3.37
CA LEU A 85 4.92 -4.41 4.06
C LEU A 85 3.44 -4.39 3.67
N LEU A 86 2.81 -3.21 3.60
CA LEU A 86 1.43 -3.07 3.17
C LEU A 86 1.24 -3.55 1.72
N ALA A 87 2.11 -3.15 0.80
CA ALA A 87 2.07 -3.55 -0.61
C ALA A 87 2.22 -5.07 -0.77
N ARG A 88 3.13 -5.70 -0.01
CA ARG A 88 3.31 -7.16 0.02
C ARG A 88 2.09 -7.89 0.56
N ALA A 89 1.50 -7.42 1.66
CA ALA A 89 0.28 -8.01 2.24
C ALA A 89 -0.91 -7.92 1.28
N LEU A 90 -1.12 -6.74 0.67
CA LEU A 90 -2.15 -6.52 -0.35
C LEU A 90 -1.96 -7.45 -1.56
N SER A 91 -0.76 -7.47 -2.14
CA SER A 91 -0.42 -8.35 -3.27
C SER A 91 -0.66 -9.83 -2.96
N THR A 92 -0.27 -10.27 -1.77
CA THR A 92 -0.40 -11.68 -1.38
C THR A 92 -1.86 -12.06 -1.21
N LYS A 93 -2.66 -11.21 -0.55
CA LYS A 93 -4.10 -11.40 -0.41
C LYS A 93 -4.79 -11.56 -1.76
N VAL A 94 -4.53 -10.66 -2.70
CA VAL A 94 -5.21 -10.70 -4.01
C VAL A 94 -4.79 -11.91 -4.85
N ARG A 95 -3.53 -12.35 -4.75
CA ARG A 95 -3.02 -13.53 -5.47
C ARG A 95 -3.56 -14.85 -4.92
N LYS A 96 -3.76 -14.94 -3.60
CA LYS A 96 -4.31 -16.13 -2.95
C LYS A 96 -5.84 -16.19 -2.96
N SER A 97 -6.49 -15.06 -3.22
CA SER A 97 -7.96 -15.04 -3.30
C SER A 97 -8.46 -15.84 -4.50
N PRO A 98 -9.41 -16.77 -4.33
CA PRO A 98 -10.04 -17.47 -5.45
C PRO A 98 -10.92 -16.55 -6.30
N LYS A 99 -11.32 -15.40 -5.74
CA LYS A 99 -12.08 -14.33 -6.41
C LYS A 99 -11.38 -13.01 -6.10
N PRO A 100 -10.32 -12.64 -6.82
CA PRO A 100 -9.61 -11.40 -6.56
C PRO A 100 -10.51 -10.17 -6.72
N ASP A 101 -10.45 -9.24 -5.77
CA ASP A 101 -11.16 -7.96 -5.85
C ASP A 101 -10.35 -6.97 -6.69
N GLU A 102 -10.93 -6.49 -7.79
CA GLU A 102 -10.29 -5.50 -8.66
C GLU A 102 -9.88 -4.23 -7.91
N LYS A 103 -10.67 -3.80 -6.91
CA LYS A 103 -10.32 -2.64 -6.09
C LYS A 103 -9.09 -2.89 -5.23
N GLN A 104 -8.98 -4.10 -4.66
CA GLN A 104 -7.80 -4.48 -3.87
C GLN A 104 -6.56 -4.64 -4.74
N ILE A 105 -6.72 -5.13 -5.97
CA ILE A 105 -5.61 -5.19 -6.95
C ILE A 105 -5.14 -3.78 -7.28
N ALA A 106 -6.06 -2.86 -7.57
CA ALA A 106 -5.74 -1.46 -7.83
C ALA A 106 -5.04 -0.81 -6.63
N GLN A 107 -5.52 -1.07 -5.40
CA GLN A 107 -4.88 -0.59 -4.19
C GLN A 107 -3.44 -1.10 -4.06
N ALA A 108 -3.20 -2.40 -4.32
CA ALA A 108 -1.85 -2.97 -4.31
C ALA A 108 -0.94 -2.28 -5.35
N ILE A 109 -1.45 -2.02 -6.57
CA ILE A 109 -0.71 -1.34 -7.63
C ILE A 109 -0.29 0.06 -7.21
N GLU A 110 -1.22 0.85 -6.66
CA GLU A 110 -0.91 2.22 -6.22
C GLU A 110 0.10 2.21 -5.07
N GLU A 111 0.02 1.25 -4.16
CA GLU A 111 1.00 1.11 -3.08
C GLU A 111 2.41 0.79 -3.61
N TRP A 112 2.54 -0.11 -4.59
CA TRP A 112 3.83 -0.41 -5.22
C TRP A 112 4.40 0.75 -6.03
N LYS A 113 3.54 1.64 -6.57
CA LYS A 113 4.00 2.85 -7.26
C LYS A 113 4.64 3.85 -6.31
N LEU A 114 4.15 3.97 -5.08
CA LEU A 114 4.79 4.82 -4.06
C LEU A 114 6.26 4.40 -3.85
N ILE A 115 6.51 3.09 -3.79
CA ILE A 115 7.85 2.52 -3.61
C ILE A 115 8.71 2.68 -4.87
N TRP A 116 8.13 2.48 -6.06
CA TRP A 116 8.82 2.69 -7.33
C TRP A 116 9.33 4.15 -7.42
N HIS A 117 8.50 5.13 -7.10
CA HIS A 117 8.83 6.54 -7.30
C HIS A 117 9.61 7.20 -6.14
N HIS A 118 9.98 6.44 -5.11
CA HIS A 118 10.71 6.94 -3.94
C HIS A 118 12.20 6.54 -3.99
N ASP A 119 13.09 7.27 -3.29
CA ASP A 119 14.44 6.79 -2.92
C ASP A 119 14.36 5.71 -1.82
N ALA A 120 13.52 4.71 -2.04
CA ALA A 120 13.68 3.42 -1.39
C ALA A 120 15.00 2.79 -1.86
N ASP A 121 15.49 1.75 -1.18
CA ASP A 121 16.70 1.06 -1.64
C ASP A 121 16.51 0.58 -3.09
N LEU A 122 17.59 0.51 -3.88
CA LEU A 122 17.51 0.13 -5.29
C LEU A 122 16.79 -1.21 -5.47
N LEU A 123 16.97 -2.14 -4.53
CA LEU A 123 16.29 -3.43 -4.54
C LEU A 123 14.77 -3.28 -4.37
N GLU A 124 14.34 -2.41 -3.48
CA GLU A 124 12.93 -2.14 -3.19
C GLU A 124 12.25 -1.44 -4.38
N GLN A 125 12.94 -0.50 -5.03
CA GLN A 125 12.45 0.12 -6.27
C GLN A 125 12.31 -0.90 -7.41
N VAL A 126 13.27 -1.81 -7.54
CA VAL A 126 13.22 -2.90 -8.53
C VAL A 126 12.05 -3.83 -8.24
N GLU A 127 11.82 -4.18 -6.98
CA GLU A 127 10.65 -4.94 -6.54
C GLU A 127 9.36 -4.18 -6.90
N GLY A 128 9.24 -2.90 -6.54
CA GLY A 128 8.06 -2.08 -6.84
C GLY A 128 7.74 -2.01 -8.33
N LYS A 129 8.75 -1.82 -9.19
CA LYS A 129 8.59 -1.87 -10.66
C LYS A 129 8.09 -3.24 -11.13
N ARG A 130 8.70 -4.32 -10.62
CA ARG A 130 8.34 -5.70 -11.00
C ARG A 130 6.91 -6.03 -10.56
N GLU A 131 6.57 -5.76 -9.31
CA GLU A 131 5.27 -6.07 -8.73
C GLU A 131 4.16 -5.25 -9.37
N THR A 132 4.38 -3.95 -9.61
CA THR A 132 3.44 -3.08 -10.34
C THR A 132 3.08 -3.68 -11.70
N ARG A 133 4.08 -4.07 -12.51
CA ARG A 133 3.85 -4.66 -13.83
C ARG A 133 3.16 -6.02 -13.75
N SER A 134 3.53 -6.85 -12.78
CA SER A 134 2.91 -8.14 -12.52
C SER A 134 1.43 -8.01 -12.19
N LEU A 135 1.11 -7.11 -11.25
CA LEU A 135 -0.27 -6.83 -10.84
C LEU A 135 -1.10 -6.18 -11.95
N GLN A 136 -0.53 -5.33 -12.79
CA GLN A 136 -1.25 -4.77 -13.95
C GLN A 136 -1.66 -5.87 -14.94
N LYS A 137 -0.79 -6.85 -15.20
CA LYS A 137 -1.12 -8.02 -16.02
C LYS A 137 -2.20 -8.87 -15.34
N PHE A 138 -2.08 -9.09 -14.04
CA PHE A 138 -3.06 -9.82 -13.24
C PHE A 138 -4.44 -9.13 -13.26
N ALA A 139 -4.49 -7.81 -13.07
CA ALA A 139 -5.72 -7.01 -13.14
C ALA A 139 -6.42 -7.17 -14.49
N LYS A 140 -5.69 -7.11 -15.60
CA LYS A 140 -6.24 -7.33 -16.95
C LYS A 140 -6.81 -8.74 -17.11
N ALA A 141 -6.12 -9.75 -16.57
CA ALA A 141 -6.59 -11.13 -16.62
C ALA A 141 -7.87 -11.33 -15.78
N VAL A 142 -7.93 -10.74 -14.58
CA VAL A 142 -9.11 -10.76 -13.71
C VAL A 142 -10.29 -10.04 -14.37
N ALA A 143 -10.08 -8.84 -14.91
CA ALA A 143 -11.12 -8.08 -15.61
C ALA A 143 -11.68 -8.85 -16.82
N LYS A 144 -10.80 -9.47 -17.62
CA LYS A 144 -11.24 -10.33 -18.74
C LYS A 144 -12.03 -11.54 -18.24
N TYR A 145 -11.55 -12.23 -17.21
CA TYR A 145 -12.26 -13.37 -16.63
C TYR A 145 -13.66 -12.99 -16.12
N ASN A 146 -13.78 -11.86 -15.42
CA ASN A 146 -15.04 -11.34 -14.90
C ASN A 146 -16.00 -10.93 -16.02
N LEU A 147 -15.48 -10.42 -17.15
CA LEU A 147 -16.29 -10.13 -18.34
C LEU A 147 -16.84 -11.42 -18.97
N ASP A 148 -16.00 -12.46 -19.05
CA ASP A 148 -16.37 -13.76 -19.64
C ASP A 148 -17.28 -14.58 -18.69
N HIS A 149 -17.25 -14.32 -17.38
CA HIS A 149 -17.97 -15.06 -16.33
C HIS A 149 -18.61 -14.10 -15.30
N PRO A 150 -19.62 -13.31 -15.70
CA PRO A 150 -20.22 -12.30 -14.83
C PRO A 150 -20.80 -12.89 -13.54
N GLU A 151 -21.31 -14.12 -13.55
CA GLU A 151 -21.86 -14.82 -12.39
C GLU A 151 -20.81 -15.17 -11.33
N LYS A 152 -19.52 -15.20 -11.71
CA LYS A 152 -18.40 -15.48 -10.81
C LYS A 152 -17.68 -14.23 -10.33
N SER A 153 -18.00 -13.07 -10.92
CA SER A 153 -17.46 -11.77 -10.52
C SER A 153 -17.87 -11.43 -9.08
N GLN A 154 -16.95 -10.83 -8.33
CA GLN A 154 -17.27 -10.28 -7.01
C GLN A 154 -18.36 -9.20 -7.05
N VAL A 155 -18.53 -8.50 -8.19
CA VAL A 155 -19.54 -7.44 -8.34
C VAL A 155 -20.96 -8.03 -8.38
N ALA A 156 -21.15 -9.16 -9.08
CA ALA A 156 -22.44 -9.84 -9.15
C ALA A 156 -22.89 -10.40 -7.78
N ALA A 157 -21.96 -10.75 -6.90
CA ALA A 157 -22.27 -11.23 -5.55
C ALA A 157 -22.86 -10.15 -4.63
N LYS A 158 -22.67 -8.85 -4.93
CA LYS A 158 -23.21 -7.73 -4.13
C LYS A 158 -24.58 -7.24 -4.60
N GLU A 159 -25.06 -7.68 -5.76
CA GLU A 159 -26.31 -7.20 -6.37
C GLU A 159 -27.53 -8.10 -6.14
N SER A 160 -27.44 -9.18 -5.36
CA SER A 160 -28.65 -9.91 -4.94
C SER A 160 -29.42 -9.08 -3.92
N PRO A 161 -30.53 -8.42 -4.28
CA PRO A 161 -31.31 -7.64 -3.33
C PRO A 161 -32.06 -8.61 -2.44
N ASN A 162 -31.94 -8.39 -1.14
CA ASN A 162 -32.76 -9.03 -0.13
C ASN A 162 -34.24 -8.76 -0.47
N LYS A 163 -34.93 -9.75 -1.05
CA LYS A 163 -36.38 -9.73 -1.18
C LYS A 163 -36.97 -10.14 0.17
N LEU A 164 -37.36 -9.14 0.96
CA LEU A 164 -38.37 -9.26 2.00
C LEU A 164 -39.57 -8.41 1.59
#